data_AF-A0A955YMY1-F1
#
_entry.id   AF-A0A955YMY1-F1
#
_cell.length_a   1.000
_cell.length_b   1.000
_cell.length_c   1.000
_cell.angle_alpha   90.00
_cell.angle_beta   90.00
_cell.angle_gamma   90.00
#
_symmetry.space_group_name_H-M   'P 1'
#
loop_
_entity.id
_entity.type
_entity.pdbx_description
1 polymer ?
#
loop_
_entity_poly.entity_id
_entity_poly.type
_entity_poly.pdbx_seq_one_letter_code
_entity_poly.pdbx_strand_id
1 'polypeptide(L)'
;RTGDLDVLALDRILSARGLDKILARLRQAEAQMASDDPATQEAAMSRYAKAEAQLLAAGGYSAESEAATIASSLNIATRLLSQPLRTLSGGQRRRIELARILFSGAQTLLLDEPTNHLDADSIVWLRDFLKNHKGGLVVISHDVDLLDACVNKVLHLDANRAEVDAYNMGWKAYLLQRETDEKRRKRERMNAENKAKTLTDQANRMRAKASKAQAAQSMLKRA
;
A
#
# COMPACT_ATOMS: atom_id res chain seq x y z
N ARG A 1 0.08 0.22 -15.28
CA ARG A 1 -0.49 0.96 -16.43
C ARG A 1 -0.94 2.31 -15.91
N THR A 2 -0.35 3.40 -16.40
CA THR A 2 -0.90 4.75 -16.20
C THR A 2 -2.34 4.73 -16.70
N GLY A 3 -3.29 5.11 -15.84
CA GLY A 3 -4.71 5.16 -16.23
C GLY A 3 -4.95 6.19 -17.33
N ASP A 4 -6.19 6.27 -17.81
CA ASP A 4 -6.62 7.36 -18.68
C ASP A 4 -6.30 8.71 -18.01
N LEU A 5 -5.54 9.57 -18.70
CA LEU A 5 -5.08 10.86 -18.17
C LEU A 5 -5.99 12.03 -18.57
N ASP A 6 -6.99 11.78 -19.41
CA ASP A 6 -7.94 12.80 -19.87
C ASP A 6 -9.16 12.91 -18.95
N VAL A 7 -9.36 11.94 -18.05
CA VAL A 7 -10.40 11.99 -17.02
C VAL A 7 -10.16 13.11 -16.01
N LEU A 8 -11.24 13.68 -15.50
CA LEU A 8 -11.18 14.64 -14.41
C LEU A 8 -10.66 13.99 -13.12
N ALA A 9 -9.94 14.75 -12.32
CA ALA A 9 -9.40 14.28 -11.05
C ALA A 9 -10.48 13.80 -10.06
N LEU A 10 -11.64 14.47 -10.00
CA LEU A 10 -12.77 14.03 -9.19
C LEU A 10 -13.36 12.71 -9.71
N ASP A 11 -13.65 12.65 -11.00
CA ASP A 11 -14.20 11.45 -11.64
C ASP A 11 -13.23 10.26 -11.46
N ARG A 12 -11.92 10.51 -11.46
CA ARG A 12 -10.92 9.50 -11.14
C ARG A 12 -11.09 8.92 -9.73
N ILE A 13 -11.30 9.73 -8.71
CA ILE A 13 -11.54 9.26 -7.34
C ILE A 13 -12.85 8.46 -7.29
N LEU A 14 -13.91 9.03 -7.85
CA LEU A 14 -15.26 8.44 -7.87
C LEU A 14 -15.32 7.10 -8.62
N SER A 15 -14.43 6.89 -9.58
CA SER A 15 -14.29 5.61 -10.30
C SER A 15 -13.98 4.42 -9.40
N ALA A 16 -13.45 4.64 -8.19
CA ALA A 16 -13.21 3.55 -7.23
C ALA A 16 -14.50 2.82 -6.82
N ARG A 17 -15.63 3.53 -6.80
CA ARG A 17 -16.96 2.98 -6.50
C ARG A 17 -17.87 2.94 -7.75
N GLY A 18 -17.33 3.22 -8.94
CA GLY A 18 -18.07 3.27 -10.21
C GLY A 18 -19.06 4.44 -10.34
N LEU A 19 -18.93 5.47 -9.48
CA LEU A 19 -19.83 6.62 -9.43
C LEU A 19 -19.61 7.59 -10.61
N ASP A 20 -18.38 7.64 -11.13
CA ASP A 20 -18.01 8.40 -12.33
C ASP A 20 -18.92 8.11 -13.51
N LYS A 21 -19.20 6.82 -13.79
CA LYS A 21 -20.06 6.39 -14.89
C LYS A 21 -21.53 6.71 -14.65
N ILE A 22 -21.97 6.73 -13.39
CA ILE A 22 -23.35 7.10 -13.04
C ILE A 22 -23.53 8.60 -13.27
N LEU A 23 -22.60 9.42 -12.78
CA LEU A 23 -22.62 10.86 -12.93
C LEU A 23 -22.47 11.30 -14.40
N ALA A 24 -21.62 10.64 -15.18
CA ALA A 24 -21.50 10.92 -16.61
C ALA A 24 -22.84 10.70 -17.36
N ARG A 25 -23.55 9.61 -17.03
CA ARG A 25 -24.89 9.34 -17.60
C ARG A 25 -25.93 10.36 -17.14
N LEU A 26 -25.86 10.79 -15.89
CA LEU A 26 -26.76 11.80 -15.33
C LEU A 26 -26.56 13.15 -16.04
N ARG A 27 -25.31 13.62 -16.15
CA ARG A 27 -24.96 14.85 -16.90
C ARG A 27 -25.38 14.78 -18.37
N GLN A 28 -25.18 13.63 -19.03
CA GLN A 28 -25.60 13.43 -20.42
C GLN A 28 -27.13 13.48 -20.58
N ALA A 29 -27.86 12.80 -19.68
CA ALA A 29 -29.32 12.83 -19.69
C ALA A 29 -29.81 14.26 -19.45
N GLU A 30 -29.24 14.98 -18.49
CA GLU A 30 -29.56 16.38 -18.19
C GLU A 30 -29.40 17.30 -19.40
N ALA A 31 -28.28 17.20 -20.13
CA ALA A 31 -28.09 17.96 -21.36
C ALA A 31 -29.14 17.64 -22.45
N GLN A 32 -29.60 16.39 -22.53
CA GLN A 32 -30.60 15.95 -23.50
C GLN A 32 -32.04 16.31 -23.10
N MET A 33 -32.32 16.58 -21.82
CA MET A 33 -33.63 17.04 -21.36
C MET A 33 -33.98 18.45 -21.91
N ALA A 34 -32.97 19.22 -22.29
CA ALA A 34 -33.13 20.52 -22.94
C ALA A 34 -33.30 20.45 -24.47
N SER A 35 -33.48 19.24 -25.04
CA SER A 35 -33.68 19.06 -26.48
C SER A 35 -35.06 19.54 -26.93
N ASP A 36 -35.12 20.17 -28.11
CA ASP A 36 -36.37 20.58 -28.76
C ASP A 36 -37.16 19.40 -29.37
N ASP A 37 -36.54 18.22 -29.50
CA ASP A 37 -37.20 17.00 -29.96
C ASP A 37 -37.92 16.28 -28.80
N PRO A 38 -39.27 16.19 -28.81
CA PRO A 38 -40.03 15.59 -27.71
C PRO A 38 -39.65 14.14 -27.41
N ALA A 39 -39.29 13.36 -28.44
CA ALA A 39 -38.91 11.96 -28.24
C ALA A 39 -37.55 11.85 -27.53
N THR A 40 -36.58 12.69 -27.91
CA THR A 40 -35.27 12.78 -27.24
C THR A 40 -35.43 13.27 -25.80
N GLN A 41 -36.26 14.29 -25.58
CA GLN A 41 -36.53 14.84 -24.26
C GLN A 41 -37.16 13.79 -23.33
N GLU A 42 -38.21 13.08 -23.77
CA GLU A 42 -38.87 12.04 -22.97
C GLU A 42 -37.92 10.88 -22.65
N ALA A 43 -37.13 10.43 -23.64
CA ALA A 43 -36.11 9.42 -23.42
C ALA A 43 -35.03 9.88 -22.43
N ALA A 44 -34.63 11.15 -22.46
CA ALA A 44 -33.67 11.75 -21.54
C ALA A 44 -34.21 11.79 -20.10
N MET A 45 -35.46 12.20 -19.90
CA MET A 45 -36.13 12.18 -18.60
C MET A 45 -36.11 10.77 -17.98
N SER A 46 -36.44 9.74 -18.77
CA SER A 46 -36.41 8.35 -18.30
C SER A 46 -34.99 7.88 -17.91
N ARG A 47 -33.97 8.26 -18.70
CA ARG A 47 -32.56 7.94 -18.40
C ARG A 47 -32.07 8.68 -17.16
N TYR A 48 -32.45 9.95 -16.99
CA TYR A 48 -32.11 10.75 -15.82
C TYR A 48 -32.65 10.09 -14.55
N ALA A 49 -33.95 9.80 -14.51
CA ALA A 49 -34.58 9.15 -13.35
C ALA A 49 -33.90 7.81 -12.98
N LYS A 50 -33.52 7.00 -13.97
CA LYS A 50 -32.77 5.75 -13.74
C LYS A 50 -31.36 6.00 -13.19
N ALA A 51 -30.63 6.98 -13.73
CA ALA A 51 -29.29 7.31 -13.28
C ALA A 51 -29.28 7.93 -11.88
N GLU A 52 -30.25 8.79 -11.59
CA GLU A 52 -30.46 9.41 -10.27
C GLU A 52 -30.78 8.36 -9.21
N ALA A 53 -31.70 7.42 -9.49
CA ALA A 53 -31.99 6.31 -8.58
C ALA A 53 -30.75 5.44 -8.30
N GLN A 54 -29.93 5.19 -9.33
CA GLN A 54 -28.65 4.47 -9.16
C GLN A 54 -27.64 5.27 -8.33
N LEU A 55 -27.57 6.59 -8.52
CA LEU A 55 -26.70 7.46 -7.74
C LEU A 55 -27.09 7.46 -6.26
N LEU A 56 -28.38 7.65 -5.96
CA LEU A 56 -28.94 7.59 -4.61
C LEU A 56 -28.63 6.26 -3.92
N ALA A 57 -28.85 5.14 -4.62
CA ALA A 57 -28.54 3.80 -4.10
C ALA A 57 -27.04 3.60 -3.83
N ALA A 58 -26.17 4.31 -4.54
CA ALA A 58 -24.72 4.24 -4.40
C ALA A 58 -24.12 5.28 -3.42
N GLY A 59 -24.96 5.94 -2.61
CA GLY A 59 -24.55 6.93 -1.60
C GLY A 59 -24.90 8.37 -1.95
N GLY A 60 -25.45 8.62 -3.13
CA GLY A 60 -25.89 9.94 -3.58
C GLY A 60 -24.75 10.97 -3.63
N TYR A 61 -25.11 12.23 -3.44
CA TYR A 61 -24.18 13.37 -3.38
C TYR A 61 -23.25 13.35 -2.15
N SER A 62 -23.53 12.50 -1.17
CA SER A 62 -22.67 12.33 0.01
C SER A 62 -21.30 11.73 -0.38
N ALA A 63 -21.29 10.86 -1.40
CA ALA A 63 -20.09 10.21 -1.88
C ALA A 63 -19.14 11.19 -2.61
N GLU A 64 -19.68 12.17 -3.34
CA GLU A 64 -18.88 13.25 -3.92
C GLU A 64 -18.26 14.13 -2.84
N SER A 65 -19.05 14.45 -1.80
CA SER A 65 -18.59 15.22 -0.65
C SER A 65 -17.47 14.49 0.09
N GLU A 66 -17.62 13.18 0.34
CA GLU A 66 -16.60 12.32 0.94
C GLU A 66 -15.31 12.31 0.10
N ALA A 67 -15.42 12.11 -1.22
CA ALA A 67 -14.28 12.13 -2.13
C ALA A 67 -13.54 13.48 -2.10
N ALA A 68 -14.27 14.59 -2.09
CA ALA A 68 -13.71 15.93 -1.98
C ALA A 68 -13.04 16.18 -0.62
N THR A 69 -13.63 15.70 0.48
CA THR A 69 -13.03 15.78 1.82
C THR A 69 -11.71 15.01 1.88
N ILE A 70 -11.67 13.76 1.41
CA ILE A 70 -10.44 12.96 1.37
C ILE A 70 -9.37 13.67 0.52
N ALA A 71 -9.73 14.18 -0.65
CA ALA A 71 -8.81 14.91 -1.50
C ALA A 71 -8.25 16.18 -0.82
N SER A 72 -9.12 16.95 -0.15
CA SER A 72 -8.73 18.15 0.59
C SER A 72 -7.78 17.82 1.74
N SER A 73 -8.02 16.72 2.47
CA SER A 73 -7.15 16.27 3.57
C SER A 73 -5.78 15.78 3.10
N LEU A 74 -5.66 15.39 1.83
CA LEU A 74 -4.38 15.13 1.15
C LEU A 74 -3.79 16.38 0.48
N ASN A 75 -4.30 17.56 0.85
CA ASN A 75 -3.89 18.87 0.35
C ASN A 75 -3.98 18.99 -1.18
N ILE A 76 -5.07 18.47 -1.75
CA ILE A 76 -5.45 18.66 -3.16
C ILE A 76 -6.45 19.80 -3.23
N ALA A 77 -6.05 20.92 -3.84
CA ALA A 77 -6.92 22.08 -3.99
C ALA A 77 -8.18 21.74 -4.81
N THR A 78 -9.35 22.22 -4.37
CA THR A 78 -10.66 21.95 -5.00
C THR A 78 -10.67 22.26 -6.50
N ARG A 79 -10.00 23.34 -6.93
CA ARG A 79 -9.86 23.73 -8.34
C ARG A 79 -9.15 22.71 -9.22
N LEU A 80 -8.39 21.77 -8.63
CA LEU A 80 -7.71 20.70 -9.35
C LEU A 80 -8.64 19.52 -9.60
N LEU A 81 -9.69 19.35 -8.79
CA LEU A 81 -10.65 18.25 -8.92
C LEU A 81 -11.43 18.31 -10.24
N SER A 82 -11.64 19.53 -10.77
CA SER A 82 -12.28 19.78 -12.07
C SER A 82 -11.30 19.81 -13.24
N GLN A 83 -10.03 19.40 -13.04
CA GLN A 83 -9.03 19.37 -14.11
C GLN A 83 -8.73 17.95 -14.58
N PRO A 84 -8.38 17.76 -15.87
CA PRO A 84 -7.86 16.50 -16.37
C PRO A 84 -6.56 16.10 -15.66
N LEU A 85 -6.36 14.81 -15.38
CA LEU A 85 -5.16 14.32 -14.70
C LEU A 85 -3.86 14.75 -15.42
N ARG A 86 -3.88 14.84 -16.76
CA ARG A 86 -2.72 15.27 -17.56
C ARG A 86 -2.18 16.66 -17.20
N THR A 87 -2.98 17.54 -16.59
CA THR A 87 -2.53 18.89 -16.17
C THR A 87 -1.86 18.89 -14.80
N LEU A 88 -2.04 17.81 -14.02
CA LEU A 88 -1.51 17.70 -12.67
C LEU A 88 -0.03 17.27 -12.67
N SER A 89 0.71 17.74 -11.66
CA SER A 89 2.08 17.28 -11.39
C SER A 89 2.10 15.81 -10.96
N GLY A 90 3.25 15.14 -11.07
CA GLY A 90 3.38 13.73 -10.66
C GLY A 90 2.97 13.49 -9.21
N GLY A 91 3.36 14.38 -8.29
CA GLY A 91 2.96 14.31 -6.88
C GLY A 91 1.45 14.51 -6.67
N GLN A 92 0.82 15.43 -7.41
CA GLN A 92 -0.63 15.63 -7.36
C GLN A 92 -1.38 14.40 -7.89
N ARG A 93 -0.94 13.79 -8.99
CA ARG A 93 -1.53 12.55 -9.51
C ARG A 93 -1.41 11.41 -8.51
N ARG A 94 -0.27 11.27 -7.84
CA ARG A 94 -0.07 10.25 -6.81
C ARG A 94 -1.02 10.44 -5.63
N ARG A 95 -1.24 11.69 -5.21
CA ARG A 95 -2.25 12.03 -4.19
C ARG A 95 -3.68 11.72 -4.64
N ILE A 96 -4.04 11.94 -5.90
CA ILE A 96 -5.34 11.54 -6.45
C ILE A 96 -5.52 10.02 -6.41
N GLU A 97 -4.49 9.24 -6.77
CA GLU A 97 -4.58 7.77 -6.68
C GLU A 97 -4.67 7.29 -5.22
N LEU A 98 -3.96 7.93 -4.29
CA LEU A 98 -4.13 7.65 -2.86
C LEU A 98 -5.57 7.96 -2.42
N ALA A 99 -6.10 9.14 -2.76
CA ALA A 99 -7.48 9.52 -2.46
C ALA A 99 -8.50 8.49 -3.01
N ARG A 100 -8.28 8.03 -4.24
CA ARG A 100 -9.08 6.98 -4.90
C ARG A 100 -9.04 5.65 -4.14
N ILE A 101 -7.87 5.23 -3.66
CA ILE A 101 -7.72 4.00 -2.87
C ILE A 101 -8.44 4.14 -1.52
N LEU A 102 -8.24 5.25 -0.81
CA LEU A 102 -8.89 5.50 0.49
C LEU A 102 -10.42 5.61 0.34
N PHE A 103 -10.88 6.21 -0.76
CA PHE A 103 -12.30 6.30 -1.10
C PHE A 103 -12.91 4.96 -1.53
N SER A 104 -12.12 3.98 -2.00
CA SER A 104 -12.68 2.73 -2.55
C SER A 104 -13.60 1.95 -1.60
N GLY A 105 -13.47 2.13 -0.29
CA GLY A 105 -14.19 1.33 0.70
C GLY A 105 -13.75 -0.14 0.73
N ALA A 106 -12.57 -0.46 0.18
CA ALA A 106 -12.04 -1.82 0.19
C ALA A 106 -11.83 -2.34 1.63
N GLN A 107 -12.15 -3.63 1.84
CA GLN A 107 -11.94 -4.30 3.13
C GLN A 107 -10.46 -4.51 3.45
N THR A 108 -9.57 -4.39 2.47
CA THR A 108 -8.13 -4.52 2.67
C THR A 108 -7.40 -3.49 1.82
N LEU A 109 -6.52 -2.73 2.46
CA LEU A 109 -5.69 -1.71 1.83
C LEU A 109 -4.26 -2.22 1.71
N LEU A 110 -3.69 -2.11 0.50
CA LEU A 110 -2.29 -2.40 0.21
C LEU A 110 -1.62 -1.10 -0.22
N LEU A 111 -0.73 -0.57 0.61
CA LEU A 111 -0.12 0.74 0.43
C LEU A 111 1.39 0.63 0.35
N ASP A 112 1.98 1.15 -0.74
CA ASP A 112 3.42 1.16 -0.95
C ASP A 112 3.95 2.61 -0.92
N GLU A 113 4.70 2.92 0.13
CA GLU A 113 5.19 4.25 0.49
C GLU A 113 4.12 5.34 0.36
N PRO A 114 3.02 5.27 1.14
CA PRO A 114 1.88 6.17 0.98
C PRO A 114 2.15 7.60 1.46
N THR A 115 3.22 7.83 2.23
CA THR A 115 3.64 9.15 2.72
C THR A 115 4.44 9.93 1.67
N ASN A 116 4.87 9.27 0.59
CA ASN A 116 5.63 9.93 -0.47
C ASN A 116 4.79 11.04 -1.13
N HIS A 117 5.42 12.21 -1.29
CA HIS A 117 4.80 13.41 -1.87
C HIS A 117 3.67 14.02 -1.04
N LEU A 118 3.54 13.65 0.24
CA LEU A 118 2.67 14.30 1.21
C LEU A 118 3.46 15.32 2.04
N ASP A 119 2.78 16.38 2.47
CA ASP A 119 3.26 17.28 3.52
C ASP A 119 2.96 16.72 4.91
N ALA A 120 3.53 17.34 5.94
CA ALA A 120 3.42 16.86 7.32
C ALA A 120 1.96 16.74 7.80
N ASP A 121 1.11 17.72 7.46
CA ASP A 121 -0.30 17.73 7.87
C ASP A 121 -1.07 16.58 7.21
N SER A 122 -0.83 16.36 5.90
CA SER A 122 -1.42 15.24 5.16
C SER A 122 -0.96 13.88 5.71
N ILE A 123 0.29 13.76 6.16
CA ILE A 123 0.82 12.53 6.80
C ILE A 123 0.12 12.27 8.13
N VAL A 124 -0.05 13.31 8.96
CA VAL A 124 -0.76 13.20 10.25
C VAL A 124 -2.19 12.72 10.01
N TRP A 125 -2.90 13.34 9.08
CA TRP A 125 -4.26 12.93 8.72
C TRP A 125 -4.32 11.50 8.19
N LEU A 126 -3.41 11.13 7.28
CA LEU A 126 -3.37 9.78 6.71
C LEU A 126 -3.15 8.72 7.80
N ARG A 127 -2.25 8.99 8.74
CA ARG A 127 -1.99 8.11 9.88
C ARG A 127 -3.25 7.91 10.73
N ASP A 128 -3.97 8.97 11.04
CA ASP A 128 -5.21 8.87 11.81
C ASP A 128 -6.32 8.14 11.04
N PHE A 129 -6.40 8.35 9.72
CA PHE A 129 -7.31 7.61 8.86
C PHE A 129 -7.00 6.11 8.87
N LEU A 130 -5.74 5.72 8.67
CA LEU A 130 -5.30 4.33 8.61
C LEU A 130 -5.41 3.62 9.96
N LYS A 131 -5.08 4.29 11.06
CA LYS A 131 -5.24 3.77 12.42
C LYS A 131 -6.69 3.42 12.74
N ASN A 132 -7.65 4.17 12.20
CA ASN A 132 -9.07 3.94 12.42
C ASN A 132 -9.71 2.97 11.41
N HIS A 133 -8.98 2.58 10.37
CA HIS A 133 -9.46 1.61 9.38
C HIS A 133 -9.73 0.26 10.03
N LYS A 134 -10.94 -0.29 9.82
CA LYS A 134 -11.38 -1.55 10.44
C LYS A 134 -11.02 -2.80 9.62
N GLY A 135 -10.64 -2.61 8.36
CA GLY A 135 -10.23 -3.69 7.47
C GLY A 135 -8.76 -4.08 7.63
N GLY A 136 -8.29 -4.95 6.75
CA GLY A 136 -6.88 -5.32 6.66
C GLY A 136 -6.03 -4.16 6.14
N LEU A 137 -4.85 -3.98 6.71
CA LEU A 137 -3.88 -2.99 6.25
C LEU A 137 -2.52 -3.68 6.05
N VAL A 138 -1.99 -3.60 4.84
CA VAL A 138 -0.58 -3.92 4.55
C VAL A 138 0.06 -2.65 4.04
N VAL A 139 1.08 -2.18 4.75
CA VAL A 139 1.79 -0.96 4.40
C VAL A 139 3.29 -1.22 4.32
N ILE A 140 3.91 -0.69 3.27
CA ILE A 140 5.37 -0.54 3.15
C ILE A 140 5.65 0.94 3.36
N SER A 141 6.48 1.27 4.35
CA SER A 141 6.85 2.65 4.61
C SER A 141 8.21 2.74 5.32
N HIS A 142 8.93 3.82 5.04
CA HIS A 142 10.06 4.26 5.86
C HIS A 142 9.65 5.21 7.01
N ASP A 143 8.39 5.61 7.11
CA ASP A 143 7.87 6.48 8.16
C ASP A 143 7.61 5.69 9.45
N VAL A 144 8.50 5.86 10.42
CA VAL A 144 8.44 5.15 11.71
C VAL A 144 7.21 5.50 12.54
N ASP A 145 6.71 6.73 12.43
CA ASP A 145 5.56 7.19 13.23
C ASP A 145 4.25 6.66 12.64
N LEU A 146 4.18 6.54 11.31
CA LEU A 146 3.08 5.85 10.65
C LEU A 146 3.04 4.37 11.04
N LEU A 147 4.20 3.69 10.96
CA LEU A 147 4.29 2.27 11.30
C LEU A 147 3.91 2.03 12.76
N ASP A 148 4.47 2.80 13.70
CA ASP A 148 4.18 2.64 15.13
C ASP A 148 2.71 2.84 15.47
N ALA A 149 2.03 3.75 14.76
CA ALA A 149 0.62 4.03 15.00
C ALA A 149 -0.34 3.00 14.40
N CYS A 150 0.04 2.35 13.28
CA CYS A 150 -0.91 1.58 12.47
C CYS A 150 -0.68 0.06 12.48
N VAL A 151 0.54 -0.42 12.72
CA VAL A 151 0.86 -1.85 12.54
C VAL A 151 0.85 -2.61 13.86
N ASN A 152 0.32 -3.83 13.82
CA ASN A 152 0.33 -4.80 14.93
C ASN A 152 1.16 -6.05 14.61
N LYS A 153 1.71 -6.14 13.40
CA LYS A 153 2.55 -7.21 12.89
C LYS A 153 3.57 -6.64 11.91
N VAL A 154 4.80 -7.14 11.97
CA VAL A 154 5.89 -6.74 11.06
C VAL A 154 6.37 -7.96 10.27
N LEU A 155 6.44 -7.80 8.95
CA LEU A 155 7.08 -8.76 8.05
C LEU A 155 8.46 -8.21 7.68
N HIS A 156 9.52 -8.85 8.16
CA HIS A 156 10.89 -8.45 7.87
C HIS A 156 11.45 -9.30 6.72
N LEU A 157 11.81 -8.65 5.62
CA LEU A 157 12.43 -9.30 4.47
C LEU A 157 13.95 -9.32 4.67
N ASP A 158 14.52 -10.52 4.84
CA ASP A 158 15.96 -10.70 4.98
C ASP A 158 16.61 -10.99 3.63
N ALA A 159 17.26 -9.97 3.06
CA ALA A 159 17.91 -10.07 1.76
C ALA A 159 19.08 -11.07 1.72
N ASN A 160 19.73 -11.37 2.86
CA ASN A 160 20.86 -12.30 2.90
C ASN A 160 20.39 -13.76 2.86
N ARG A 161 19.23 -14.03 3.47
CA ARG A 161 18.65 -15.38 3.53
C ARG A 161 17.62 -15.63 2.43
N ALA A 162 17.13 -14.58 1.77
CA ALA A 162 15.96 -14.65 0.89
C ALA A 162 14.72 -15.23 1.61
N GLU A 163 14.57 -14.89 2.90
CA GLU A 163 13.51 -15.36 3.80
C GLU A 163 12.69 -14.19 4.34
N VAL A 164 11.47 -14.48 4.80
CA VAL A 164 10.60 -13.52 5.49
C VAL A 164 10.40 -13.98 6.93
N ASP A 165 10.83 -13.15 7.87
CA ASP A 165 10.55 -13.34 9.30
C ASP A 165 9.27 -12.59 9.68
N ALA A 166 8.32 -13.26 10.33
CA ALA A 166 7.07 -12.65 10.78
C ALA A 166 7.07 -12.40 12.30
N TYR A 167 6.87 -11.15 12.70
CA TYR A 167 6.81 -10.72 14.09
C TYR A 167 5.39 -10.24 14.43
N ASN A 168 4.66 -10.98 15.25
CA ASN A 168 3.29 -10.65 15.67
C ASN A 168 3.30 -9.62 16.82
N MET A 169 3.85 -8.44 16.56
CA MET A 169 3.94 -7.34 17.52
C MET A 169 4.03 -5.99 16.78
N GLY A 170 3.75 -4.90 17.50
CA GLY A 170 3.90 -3.54 16.97
C GLY A 170 5.35 -3.14 16.71
N TRP A 171 5.54 -2.01 16.02
CA TRP A 171 6.84 -1.55 15.51
C TRP A 171 7.94 -1.43 16.58
N LYS A 172 7.67 -0.73 17.69
CA LYS A 172 8.65 -0.55 18.79
C LYS A 172 9.11 -1.87 19.40
N ALA A 173 8.18 -2.79 19.68
CA ALA A 173 8.51 -4.10 20.23
C ALA A 173 9.33 -4.94 19.24
N TYR A 174 8.99 -4.85 17.95
CA TYR A 174 9.75 -5.49 16.88
C TYR A 174 11.21 -5.03 16.84
N LEU A 175 11.50 -3.74 16.99
CA LEU A 175 12.88 -3.24 16.97
C LEU A 175 13.74 -3.87 18.09
N LEU A 176 13.20 -4.00 19.29
CA LEU A 176 13.88 -4.63 20.43
C LEU A 176 14.10 -6.14 20.21
N GLN A 177 13.07 -6.81 19.71
CA GLN A 177 13.12 -8.24 19.41
C GLN A 177 14.15 -8.54 18.31
N ARG A 178 14.15 -7.73 17.25
CA ARG A 178 15.09 -7.85 16.13
C ARG A 178 16.54 -7.69 16.58
N GLU A 179 16.84 -6.70 17.42
CA GLU A 179 18.20 -6.52 17.96
C GLU A 179 18.65 -7.74 18.77
N THR A 180 17.74 -8.33 19.55
CA THR A 180 18.01 -9.53 20.35
C THR A 180 18.26 -10.75 19.45
N ASP A 181 17.45 -10.94 18.42
CA ASP A 181 17.58 -12.03 17.46
C ASP A 181 18.85 -11.89 16.61
N GLU A 182 19.21 -10.68 16.17
CA GLU A 182 20.46 -10.40 15.47
C GLU A 182 21.69 -10.74 16.34
N LYS A 183 21.67 -10.34 17.62
CA LYS A 183 22.74 -10.69 18.58
C LYS A 183 22.84 -12.20 18.80
N ARG A 184 21.70 -12.90 18.93
CA ARG A 184 21.67 -14.36 19.08
C ARG A 184 22.27 -15.04 17.85
N ARG A 185 21.82 -14.66 16.65
CA ARG A 185 22.29 -15.20 15.36
C ARG A 185 23.79 -14.96 15.15
N LYS A 186 24.30 -13.77 15.49
CA LYS A 186 25.74 -13.46 15.38
C LYS A 186 26.58 -14.35 16.31
N ARG A 187 26.11 -14.61 17.54
CA ARG A 187 26.78 -15.53 18.47
C ARG A 187 26.75 -16.98 17.98
N GLU A 188 25.60 -17.44 17.48
CA GLU A 188 25.47 -18.80 16.90
C GLU A 188 26.40 -19.00 15.71
N ARG A 189 26.47 -18.02 14.80
CA ARG A 189 27.37 -18.05 13.63
C ARG A 189 28.84 -18.09 14.07
N MET A 190 29.24 -17.23 15.01
CA MET A 190 30.61 -17.23 15.54
C MET A 190 30.97 -18.56 16.19
N ASN A 191 30.04 -19.16 16.94
CA ASN A 191 30.24 -20.47 17.56
C ASN A 191 30.35 -21.59 16.51
N ALA A 192 29.54 -21.54 15.44
CA ALA A 192 29.62 -22.48 14.32
C ALA A 192 30.95 -22.34 13.57
N GLU A 193 31.38 -21.13 13.26
CA GLU A 193 32.66 -20.85 12.59
C GLU A 193 33.85 -21.30 13.45
N ASN A 194 33.84 -21.06 14.76
CA ASN A 194 34.88 -21.54 15.67
C ASN A 194 34.92 -23.08 15.75
N LYS A 195 33.75 -23.75 15.77
CA LYS A 195 33.66 -25.21 15.72
C LYS A 195 34.19 -25.77 14.39
N ALA A 196 33.80 -25.17 13.26
CA ALA A 196 34.28 -25.57 11.95
C ALA A 196 35.81 -25.40 11.84
N LYS A 197 36.36 -24.28 12.34
CA LYS A 197 37.80 -24.02 12.37
C LYS A 197 38.54 -25.06 13.23
N THR A 198 38.07 -25.32 14.45
CA THR A 198 38.70 -26.32 15.33
C THR A 198 38.66 -27.73 14.75
N LEU A 199 37.55 -28.14 14.12
CA LEU A 199 37.44 -29.42 13.42
C LEU A 199 38.39 -29.49 12.21
N THR A 200 38.51 -28.40 11.46
CA THR A 200 39.44 -28.29 10.32
C THR A 200 40.89 -28.41 10.77
N ASP A 201 41.27 -27.71 11.84
CA ASP A 201 42.62 -27.75 12.41
C ASP A 201 42.97 -29.15 12.96
N GLN A 202 42.01 -29.82 13.64
CA GLN A 202 42.17 -31.20 14.09
C GLN A 202 42.35 -32.16 12.92
N ALA A 203 41.52 -32.04 11.87
CA ALA A 203 41.62 -32.87 10.68
C ALA A 203 42.96 -32.69 9.97
N ASN A 204 43.44 -31.44 9.83
CA ASN A 204 44.74 -31.14 9.23
C ASN A 204 45.90 -31.76 10.01
N ARG A 205 45.87 -31.71 11.35
CA ARG A 205 46.88 -32.38 12.20
C ARG A 205 46.83 -33.91 12.06
N MET A 206 45.64 -34.50 11.95
CA MET A 206 45.49 -35.95 11.76
C MET A 206 45.92 -36.42 10.37
N ARG A 207 45.76 -35.57 9.34
CA ARG A 207 46.17 -35.84 7.97
C ARG A 207 47.69 -36.00 7.81
N ALA A 208 48.49 -35.41 8.71
CA ALA A 208 49.94 -35.58 8.73
C ALA A 208 50.40 -36.99 9.13
N LYS A 209 49.52 -37.85 9.65
CA LYS A 209 49.81 -39.26 9.95
C LYS A 209 49.07 -40.16 8.95
N ALA A 210 49.82 -40.93 8.16
CA ALA A 210 49.30 -41.77 7.08
C ALA A 210 48.16 -42.73 7.51
N SER A 211 48.21 -43.24 8.75
CA SER A 211 47.18 -44.13 9.30
C SER A 211 45.84 -43.48 9.65
N LYS A 212 45.73 -42.13 9.61
CA LYS A 212 44.53 -41.38 10.03
C LYS A 212 43.90 -40.51 8.93
N ALA A 213 44.32 -40.67 7.68
CA ALA A 213 43.88 -39.86 6.55
C ALA A 213 42.38 -39.97 6.24
N GLN A 214 41.79 -41.18 6.27
CA GLN A 214 40.35 -41.38 6.06
C GLN A 214 39.49 -40.71 7.15
N ALA A 215 39.92 -40.79 8.41
CA ALA A 215 39.23 -40.15 9.53
C ALA A 215 39.28 -38.61 9.42
N ALA A 216 40.43 -38.05 9.04
CA ALA A 216 40.58 -36.62 8.78
C ALA A 216 39.67 -36.14 7.62
N GLN A 217 39.57 -36.92 6.54
CA GLN A 217 38.70 -36.60 5.41
C GLN A 217 37.21 -36.64 5.77
N SER A 218 36.79 -37.58 6.63
CA SER A 218 35.42 -37.60 7.16
C SER A 218 35.13 -36.44 8.11
N MET A 219 36.10 -35.95 8.88
CA MET A 219 35.90 -34.78 9.76
C MET A 219 35.77 -33.48 8.97
N LEU A 220 36.58 -33.30 7.92
CA LEU A 220 36.47 -32.14 7.01
C LEU A 220 35.13 -32.07 6.29
N LYS A 221 34.51 -33.21 6.01
CA LYS A 221 33.18 -33.27 5.37
C LYS A 221 32.03 -32.94 6.33
N ARG A 222 32.29 -32.91 7.65
CA ARG A 222 31.33 -32.58 8.72
C ARG A 222 31.53 -31.17 9.29
N ALA A 223 32.66 -30.54 8.99
CA ALA A 223 32.95 -29.14 9.30
C ALA A 223 32.32 -28.24 8.24
#